data_AF-F6CSU5-F1
#
_entry.id   AF-F6CSU5-F1
#
_cell.length_a   1.000
_cell.length_b   1.000
_cell.length_c   1.000
_cell.angle_alpha   90.00
_cell.angle_beta   90.00
_cell.angle_gamma   90.00
#
_symmetry.space_group_name_H-M   'P 1'
#
loop_
_entity.id
_entity.type
_entity.pdbx_description
1 polymer ?
#
loop_
_entity_poly.entity_id
_entity_poly.type
_entity_poly.pdbx_seq_one_letter_code
_entity_poly.pdbx_strand_id
1 'polypeptide(L)' 'MGSSESVFPGLKGNNQQRAQQAQKLLDDILNNPNSTVIKLGREGIKVEHPNGMQALFNKDGSFSGFQER' A
#
# COMPACT_ATOMS: atom_id res chain seq x y z
N MET A 1 18.56 -1.02 19.32
CA MET A 1 18.09 -2.20 18.56
C MET A 1 16.93 -1.77 17.68
N GLY A 2 17.19 -1.69 16.37
CA GLY A 2 16.26 -1.64 15.22
C GLY A 2 14.94 -0.88 15.32
N SER A 3 14.96 0.45 15.18
CA SER A 3 13.82 1.17 14.61
C SER A 3 14.02 1.19 13.10
N SER A 4 13.62 0.13 12.39
CA SER A 4 13.39 0.28 10.95
C SER A 4 12.19 1.23 10.83
N GLU A 5 12.43 2.49 10.46
CA GLU A 5 11.37 3.44 10.16
C GLU A 5 10.57 2.89 8.98
N SER A 6 9.45 2.21 9.27
CA SER A 6 8.54 1.75 8.23
C SER A 6 8.01 2.98 7.48
N VAL A 7 7.96 2.88 6.16
CA VAL A 7 7.39 3.94 5.31
C VAL A 7 5.89 4.11 5.55
N PHE A 8 5.23 3.11 6.15
CA PHE A 8 3.84 3.21 6.55
C PHE A 8 3.69 3.89 7.91
N PRO A 9 2.80 4.89 8.03
CA PRO A 9 2.48 5.44 9.34
C PRO A 9 1.79 4.38 10.20
N GLY A 10 2.17 4.32 11.48
CA GLY A 10 1.53 3.41 12.42
C GLY A 10 0.03 3.69 12.57
N LEU A 11 -0.81 2.68 12.33
CA LEU A 11 -2.27 2.77 12.47
C LEU A 11 -2.67 2.79 13.94
N LYS A 12 -3.47 3.78 14.35
CA LYS A 12 -3.88 3.98 15.76
C LYS A 12 -5.38 3.78 15.98
N GLY A 13 -5.77 3.52 17.23
CA GLY A 13 -7.17 3.40 17.62
C GLY A 13 -7.77 2.00 17.44
N ASN A 14 -9.10 1.92 17.38
CA ASN A 14 -9.83 0.66 17.28
C ASN A 14 -9.83 0.08 15.84
N ASN A 15 -10.35 -1.13 15.65
CA ASN A 15 -10.34 -1.83 14.36
C ASN A 15 -10.98 -1.02 13.22
N GLN A 16 -12.10 -0.33 13.48
CA GLN A 16 -12.77 0.50 12.48
C GLN A 16 -11.91 1.72 12.09
N GLN A 17 -11.32 2.39 13.07
CA GLN A 17 -10.43 3.54 12.84
C GLN A 17 -9.17 3.12 12.07
N ARG A 18 -8.61 1.95 12.39
CA ARG A 18 -7.45 1.38 11.69
C ARG A 18 -7.79 1.01 10.26
N ALA A 19 -8.97 0.44 10.00
CA ALA A 19 -9.44 0.15 8.65
C ALA A 19 -9.62 1.43 7.81
N GLN A 20 -10.19 2.49 8.39
CA GLN A 20 -10.32 3.78 7.71
C GLN A 20 -8.96 4.43 7.39
N GLN A 21 -7.99 4.32 8.30
CA GLN A 21 -6.63 4.80 8.04
C GLN A 21 -5.94 3.98 6.94
N ALA A 22 -6.09 2.65 6.94
CA ALA A 22 -5.55 1.79 5.89
C ALA A 22 -6.18 2.09 4.52
N GLN A 23 -7.48 2.36 4.47
CA GLN A 23 -8.15 2.77 3.24
C GLN A 23 -7.57 4.08 2.70
N LYS A 24 -7.35 5.08 3.55
CA LYS A 24 -6.71 6.35 3.14
C LYS A 24 -5.31 6.16 2.56
N LEU A 25 -4.53 5.23 3.13
CA LEU A 25 -3.20 4.90 2.59
C LEU A 25 -3.30 4.25 1.22
N LEU A 26 -4.28 3.36 1.03
CA LEU A 26 -4.54 2.77 -0.28
C LEU A 26 -4.94 3.84 -1.31
N ASP A 27 -5.85 4.73 -0.93
CA ASP A 27 -6.29 5.84 -1.79
C ASP A 27 -5.14 6.79 -2.14
N ASP A 28 -4.23 7.07 -1.21
CA ASP A 28 -3.03 7.89 -1.46
C ASP A 28 -2.10 7.23 -2.47
N ILE A 29 -1.82 5.93 -2.30
CA ILE A 29 -1.01 5.16 -3.25
C ILE A 29 -1.65 5.15 -4.64
N LEU A 30 -2.96 4.95 -4.73
CA LEU A 30 -3.66 4.80 -6.01
C LEU A 30 -3.90 6.12 -6.74
N ASN A 31 -4.13 7.21 -6.01
CA ASN A 31 -4.49 8.49 -6.61
C ASN A 31 -3.31 9.46 -6.75
N ASN A 32 -2.12 9.12 -6.25
CA ASN A 32 -0.93 9.94 -6.46
C ASN A 32 -0.49 9.87 -7.94
N PRO A 33 -0.39 11.00 -8.67
CA PRO A 33 -0.03 11.02 -10.08
C PRO A 33 1.41 10.54 -10.36
N ASN A 34 2.27 10.50 -9.34
CA ASN A 34 3.64 10.01 -9.44
C ASN A 34 3.77 8.52 -9.07
N SER A 35 2.65 7.86 -8.72
CA SER A 35 2.67 6.43 -8.46
C SER A 35 2.92 5.66 -9.75
N THR A 36 3.70 4.58 -9.65
CA THR A 36 4.04 3.72 -10.77
C THR A 36 3.30 2.39 -10.67
N VAL A 37 2.59 2.02 -11.74
CA VAL A 37 1.94 0.71 -11.84
C VAL A 37 2.89 -0.29 -12.49
N ILE A 38 3.19 -1.38 -11.80
CA ILE A 38 4.11 -2.43 -12.23
C ILE A 38 3.34 -3.74 -12.39
N LYS A 39 3.40 -4.33 -13.57
CA LYS A 39 2.79 -5.63 -13.87
C LYS A 39 3.71 -6.76 -13.39
N LEU A 40 3.19 -7.64 -12.54
CA LEU A 40 3.90 -8.80 -11.99
C LEU A 40 3.57 -10.11 -12.75
N GLY A 41 2.92 -10.01 -13.91
CA GLY A 41 2.54 -11.17 -14.72
C GLY A 41 1.43 -11.99 -14.06
N ARG A 42 1.75 -13.19 -13.58
CA ARG A 42 0.76 -14.10 -12.95
C ARG A 42 0.33 -13.64 -11.56
N GLU A 43 1.18 -12.87 -10.87
CA GLU A 43 0.93 -12.40 -9.49
C GLU A 43 0.04 -11.15 -9.44
N GLY A 44 -0.32 -10.57 -10.61
CA GLY A 44 -1.18 -9.40 -10.71
C GLY A 44 -0.39 -8.11 -10.95
N ILE A 45 -0.69 -7.07 -10.19
CA ILE A 45 -0.02 -5.77 -10.29
C ILE A 45 0.41 -5.27 -8.90
N LYS A 46 1.40 -4.39 -8.88
CA LYS A 46 1.67 -3.53 -7.74
C LYS A 46 1.64 -2.07 -8.14
N VAL A 47 1.21 -1.21 -7.23
CA VAL A 47 1.25 0.24 -7.39
C VAL A 47 2.23 0.77 -6.35
N GLU A 48 3.29 1.43 -6.82
CA GLU A 48 4.36 1.98 -5.98
C GLU A 48 4.21 3.49 -5.87
N HIS A 49 4.04 3.97 -4.65
CA HIS A 49 4.06 5.38 -4.31
C HIS A 49 5.52 5.87 -4.17
N PRO A 50 5.85 7.11 -4.56
CA PRO A 50 7.23 7.62 -4.55
C PRO A 50 7.95 7.60 -3.19
N ASN A 51 7.21 7.52 -2.09
CA ASN A 51 7.78 7.38 -0.74
C ASN A 51 8.17 5.94 -0.36
N GLY A 52 7.98 4.95 -1.25
CA GLY A 52 8.29 3.55 -1.01
C GLY A 52 7.11 2.68 -0.54
N MET A 53 5.93 3.26 -0.27
CA MET A 53 4.72 2.48 0.00
C MET A 53 4.25 1.76 -1.28
N GLN A 54 3.85 0.50 -1.15
CA GLN A 54 3.33 -0.30 -2.27
C GLN A 54 1.99 -0.93 -1.91
N ALA A 55 1.06 -0.93 -2.87
CA ALA A 55 -0.20 -1.67 -2.81
C ALA A 55 -0.20 -2.79 -3.86
N LEU A 56 -0.51 -4.02 -3.44
CA LEU A 56 -0.53 -5.19 -4.31
C LEU A 56 -1.96 -5.58 -4.64
N PHE A 57 -2.17 -5.98 -5.88
CA PHE A 57 -3.44 -6.47 -6.37
C PHE A 57 -3.23 -7.78 -7.11
N ASN A 58 -4.11 -8.74 -6.82
CA ASN A 58 -4.16 -10.01 -7.53
C ASN A 58 -4.61 -9.78 -8.98
N LYS A 59 -4.49 -10.82 -9.81
CA LYS A 59 -4.85 -10.75 -11.24
C LYS A 59 -6.32 -10.39 -11.49
N ASP A 60 -7.23 -10.70 -10.57
CA ASP A 60 -8.65 -10.35 -10.63
C ASP A 60 -8.93 -8.90 -10.17
N GLY A 61 -7.91 -8.15 -9.78
CA GLY A 61 -8.03 -6.78 -9.29
C GLY A 61 -8.36 -6.70 -7.79
N SER A 62 -8.48 -7.83 -7.09
CA SER A 62 -8.68 -7.82 -5.64
C SER A 62 -7.42 -7.34 -4.93
N PHE A 63 -7.59 -6.48 -3.92
CA PHE A 63 -6.49 -6.02 -3.08
C PHE A 63 -5.88 -7.19 -2.30
N SER A 64 -4.56 -7.33 -2.39
CA SER A 64 -3.80 -8.44 -1.80
C SER A 64 -3.06 -8.01 -0.53
N GLY A 65 -2.56 -6.78 -0.47
CA GLY A 65 -1.90 -6.26 0.72
C GLY A 65 -0.98 -5.05 0.46
N PHE A 66 -0.32 -4.62 1.54
CA PHE A 66 0.69 -3.56 1.51
C PHE A 66 2.11 -4.16 1.60
N GLN A 67 3.06 -3.50 0.95
CA GLN A 67 4.50 -3.79 1.06
C GLN A 67 5.30 -2.48 1.08
N GLU A 68 6.53 -2.55 1.57
CA GLU A 68 7.49 -1.44 1.55
C GLU A 68 8.77 -1.87 0.81
N ARG A 69 9.40 -0.90 0.16
CA ARG A 69 10.67 -1.07 -0.56
C ARG A 69 11.88 -0.75 0.30
#